data_AF-A0A967KX89-F1
#
_entry.id   AF-A0A967KX89-F1
#
_cell.length_a   1.000
_cell.length_b   1.000
_cell.length_c   1.000
_cell.angle_alpha   90.00
_cell.angle_beta   90.00
_cell.angle_gamma   90.00
#
_symmetry.space_group_name_H-M   'P 1'
#
loop_
_entity.id
_entity.type
_entity.pdbx_description
1 polymer ?
#
loop_
_entity_poly.entity_id
_entity_poly.type
_entity_poly.pdbx_seq_one_letter_code
_entity_poly.pdbx_strand_id
1 'polypeptide(L)' 'MRLRQIASNMTELHTDAASVLFSYATPVAGWVDGTKPFKTDTHYSATTTRHVNKYFREVWGIDPGTVKTIPQAQIDALIK' A
#
# COMPACT_ATOMS: atom_id res chain seq x y z
N MET A 1 7.10 -7.76 13.18
CA MET A 1 7.50 -7.20 11.86
C MET A 1 7.96 -8.32 10.93
N ARG A 2 7.32 -8.45 9.78
CA ARG A 2 7.64 -9.43 8.73
C ARG A 2 7.63 -8.71 7.38
N LEU A 3 8.66 -8.95 6.57
CA LEU A 3 8.77 -8.39 5.23
C LEU A 3 8.39 -9.45 4.21
N ARG A 4 7.41 -9.17 3.34
CA ARG A 4 6.98 -10.06 2.26
C ARG A 4 7.24 -9.39 0.92
N GLN A 5 8.06 -10.02 0.08
CA GLN A 5 8.23 -9.59 -1.29
C GLN A 5 7.08 -10.12 -2.14
N ILE A 6 6.30 -9.23 -2.75
CA ILE A 6 5.13 -9.60 -3.58
C ILE A 6 5.55 -9.71 -5.05
N ALA A 7 6.40 -8.80 -5.52
CA ALA A 7 6.92 -8.78 -6.88
C ALA A 7 8.25 -8.00 -6.92
N SER A 8 8.88 -7.92 -8.09
CA SER A 8 10.02 -7.03 -8.29
C SER A 8 9.63 -5.59 -7.96
N ASN A 9 10.37 -4.95 -7.06
CA ASN A 9 10.10 -3.59 -6.57
C ASN A 9 8.73 -3.43 -5.86
N MET A 10 8.16 -4.53 -5.36
CA MET A 10 6.96 -4.51 -4.51
C MET A 10 7.23 -5.31 -3.23
N THR A 11 7.29 -4.59 -2.12
CA THR A 11 7.53 -5.17 -0.81
C THR A 11 6.43 -4.75 0.13
N GLU A 12 5.83 -5.70 0.82
CA GLU A 12 4.88 -5.44 1.89
C GLU A 12 5.59 -5.60 3.23
N LEU A 13 5.49 -4.55 4.04
CA LEU A 13 5.87 -4.57 5.42
C LEU A 13 4.64 -4.89 6.26
N HIS A 14 4.62 -6.09 6.82
CA HIS A 14 3.60 -6.52 7.75
C HIS A 14 4.08 -6.29 9.18
N THR A 15 3.34 -5.49 9.92
CA THR A 15 3.51 -5.24 11.35
C THR A 15 2.27 -5.70 12.08
N ASP A 16 2.36 -5.87 13.40
CA ASP A 16 1.23 -6.37 14.19
C ASP A 16 0.05 -5.38 14.21
N ALA A 17 0.28 -4.12 13.83
CA ALA A 17 -0.74 -3.07 13.75
C ALA A 17 -1.14 -2.67 12.33
N ALA A 18 -0.31 -2.94 11.31
CA ALA A 18 -0.54 -2.49 9.94
C ALA A 18 0.26 -3.27 8.89
N SER A 19 -0.28 -3.34 7.67
CA SER A 19 0.42 -3.84 6.48
C SER A 19 0.61 -2.69 5.49
N VAL A 20 1.85 -2.36 5.14
CA VAL A 20 2.17 -1.25 4.22
C VAL A 20 2.89 -1.79 3.00
N LEU A 21 2.38 -1.45 1.82
CA LEU A 21 3.01 -1.72 0.53
C LEU A 21 3.97 -0.59 0.17
N PHE A 22 5.20 -1.00 -0.11
CA PHE A 22 6.25 -0.19 -0.70
C PHE A 22 6.41 -0.54 -2.17
N SER A 23 6.28 0.48 -3.02
CA SER A 23 6.69 0.42 -4.42
C SER A 23 8.08 1.05 -4.51
N TYR A 24 9.08 0.25 -4.86
CA TYR A 24 10.49 0.58 -4.64
C TYR A 24 10.74 0.86 -3.15
N ALA A 25 11.03 2.11 -2.78
CA ALA A 25 11.22 2.56 -1.41
C ALA A 25 10.12 3.51 -0.92
N THR A 26 9.08 3.75 -1.73
CA THR A 26 8.01 4.70 -1.41
C THR A 26 6.79 3.95 -0.88
N PRO A 27 6.23 4.35 0.26
CA PRO A 27 4.99 3.79 0.77
C PRO A 27 3.81 4.33 -0.05
N VAL A 28 3.05 3.45 -0.68
CA VAL A 28 2.02 3.84 -1.66
C VAL A 28 0.63 3.34 -1.31
N ALA A 29 0.53 2.31 -0.48
CA ALA A 29 -0.72 1.74 -0.06
C ALA A 29 -0.54 0.98 1.25
N GLY A 30 -1.63 0.72 1.95
CA GLY A 30 -1.57 -0.09 3.16
C GLY A 30 -2.92 -0.36 3.77
N TRP A 31 -2.86 -0.99 4.93
CA TRP A 31 -3.96 -1.40 5.75
C TRP A 31 -3.55 -1.23 7.21
N VAL A 32 -4.29 -0.45 8.00
CA VAL A 32 -4.14 -0.44 9.47
C VAL A 32 -5.17 -1.39 10.07
N ASP A 33 -4.74 -2.28 10.96
CA ASP A 33 -5.63 -3.27 11.57
C ASP A 33 -6.82 -2.58 12.26
N GLY A 34 -8.03 -3.12 12.06
CA GLY A 34 -9.28 -2.48 12.46
C GLY A 34 -9.73 -1.24 11.64
N THR A 35 -8.97 -0.82 10.63
CA THR A 35 -9.31 0.32 9.76
C THR A 35 -9.55 -0.12 8.30
N LYS A 36 -10.12 0.78 7.48
CA LYS A 36 -10.28 0.57 6.04
C LYS A 36 -8.92 0.61 5.32
N PRO A 37 -8.75 -0.17 4.24
CA PRO A 37 -7.57 -0.08 3.39
C PRO A 37 -7.44 1.32 2.78
N PHE A 38 -6.21 1.76 2.58
CA PHE A 38 -5.90 3.08 2.05
C PHE A 38 -4.84 3.03 0.95
N LYS A 39 -4.93 3.98 0.02
CA LYS A 39 -3.95 4.17 -1.06
C LYS A 39 -3.58 5.63 -1.21
N THR A 40 -2.39 5.89 -1.73
CA THR A 40 -1.95 7.23 -2.07
C THR A 40 -2.83 7.86 -3.14
N ASP A 41 -3.09 9.16 -3.00
CA ASP A 41 -3.70 10.00 -4.04
C ASP A 41 -2.69 10.43 -5.12
N THR A 42 -1.40 10.28 -4.82
CA THR A 42 -0.32 10.80 -5.63
C THR A 42 0.04 9.82 -6.73
N HIS A 43 -0.10 10.27 -7.99
CA HIS A 43 0.33 9.49 -9.13
C HIS A 43 1.83 9.62 -9.37
N TYR A 44 2.61 8.67 -8.85
CA TYR A 44 4.05 8.60 -9.09
C TYR A 44 4.41 8.14 -10.50
N SER A 45 3.83 7.04 -10.94
CA SER A 45 4.08 6.45 -12.25
C SER A 45 3.01 5.39 -12.58
N ALA A 46 2.85 5.10 -13.88
CA ALA A 46 1.96 4.03 -14.33
C ALA A 46 2.31 2.67 -13.69
N THR A 47 3.59 2.39 -13.48
CA THR A 47 4.08 1.19 -12.80
C THR A 47 3.61 1.13 -11.35
N THR A 48 3.70 2.25 -10.61
CA THR A 48 3.25 2.34 -9.22
C THR A 48 1.74 2.12 -9.10
N THR A 49 0.96 2.73 -10.01
CA THR A 49 -0.49 2.52 -10.07
C THR A 49 -0.84 1.05 -10.29
N ARG A 50 -0.09 0.35 -11.17
CA ARG A 50 -0.23 -1.10 -11.38
C ARG A 50 0.12 -1.88 -10.12
N HIS A 51 1.19 -1.52 -9.40
CA HIS A 51 1.58 -2.18 -8.15
C HIS A 51 0.49 -2.07 -7.09
N VAL A 52 -0.06 -0.87 -6.88
CA VAL A 52 -1.16 -0.64 -5.92
C VAL A 52 -2.40 -1.45 -6.29
N ASN A 53 -2.80 -1.42 -7.56
CA ASN A 53 -3.95 -2.20 -8.02
C ASN A 53 -3.74 -3.72 -7.88
N LYS A 54 -2.53 -4.19 -8.18
CA LYS A 54 -2.13 -5.59 -8.00
C LYS A 54 -2.19 -6.00 -6.54
N TYR A 55 -1.66 -5.17 -5.64
CA TYR A 55 -1.70 -5.42 -4.21
C TYR A 55 -3.12 -5.61 -3.69
N PHE A 56 -4.03 -4.67 -3.96
CA PHE A 56 -5.40 -4.82 -3.47
C PHE A 56 -6.12 -6.01 -4.10
N ARG A 57 -5.96 -6.23 -5.41
CA ARG A 57 -6.67 -7.29 -6.12
C ARG A 57 -6.15 -8.69 -5.80
N GLU A 58 -4.84 -8.89 -5.84
CA GLU A 58 -4.24 -10.24 -5.72
C GLU A 58 -3.87 -10.60 -4.29
N VAL A 59 -3.45 -9.63 -3.47
CA VAL A 59 -3.03 -9.91 -2.09
C VAL A 59 -4.21 -9.89 -1.13
N TRP A 60 -5.11 -8.92 -1.29
CA TRP A 60 -6.23 -8.70 -0.36
C TRP A 60 -7.58 -9.10 -0.93
N GLY A 61 -7.69 -9.37 -2.23
CA GLY A 61 -8.96 -9.71 -2.88
C GLY A 61 -9.98 -8.56 -2.89
N ILE A 62 -9.52 -7.31 -2.77
CA ILE A 62 -10.36 -6.10 -2.69
C ILE A 62 -10.30 -5.35 -4.01
N ASP A 63 -11.44 -4.79 -4.42
CA ASP A 63 -11.49 -3.89 -5.57
C ASP A 63 -10.76 -2.56 -5.24
N PRO A 64 -9.69 -2.19 -5.97
CA PRO A 64 -8.98 -0.94 -5.77
C PRO A 64 -9.88 0.31 -5.84
N GLY A 65 -11.04 0.22 -6.51
CA GLY A 65 -12.03 1.30 -6.59
C GLY A 65 -12.73 1.63 -5.27
N THR A 66 -12.78 0.68 -4.34
CA THR A 66 -13.44 0.83 -3.02
C THR A 66 -12.48 1.33 -1.93
N VAL A 67 -11.18 1.33 -2.22
CA VAL A 67 -10.12 1.71 -1.28
C VAL A 67 -10.09 3.21 -1.09
N LYS A 68 -9.97 3.66 0.16
CA LYS A 68 -9.89 5.08 0.50
C LYS A 68 -8.60 5.67 -0.06
N THR A 69 -8.73 6.72 -0.86
CA THR A 69 -7.59 7.50 -1.32
C THR A 69 -7.24 8.55 -0.27
N ILE A 70 -5.99 8.56 0.21
CA ILE A 70 -5.50 9.51 1.20
C ILE A 70 -4.26 10.27 0.67
N PRO A 71 -4.03 11.52 1.12
CA PRO A 71 -2.84 12.28 0.76
C PRO A 71 -1.56 11.56 1.16
N GLN A 72 -0.54 11.63 0.29
CA GLN A 72 0.77 11.03 0.58
C GLN A 72 1.34 11.48 1.94
N ALA A 73 1.17 12.75 2.30
CA ALA A 73 1.65 13.27 3.58
C ALA A 73 1.09 12.53 4.80
N GLN A 74 -0.13 11.99 4.71
CA GLN A 74 -0.71 11.15 5.77
C GLN A 74 -0.06 9.77 5.81
N ILE A 75 0.30 9.20 4.65
CA ILE A 75 1.01 7.92 4.57
C ILE A 75 2.42 8.07 5.14
N ASP A 76 3.12 9.14 4.80
CA ASP A 76 4.48 9.39 5.30
C ASP A 76 4.49 9.60 6.82
N ALA A 77 3.45 10.26 7.36
CA ALA A 77 3.28 10.43 8.80
C ALA A 77 3.05 9.11 9.56
N LEU A 78 2.55 8.05 8.90
CA LEU A 78 2.34 6.73 9.51
C LEU A 78 3.64 5.92 9.64
N ILE A 79 4.72 6.33 8.97
CA ILE A 79 6.00 5.60 8.92
C ILE A 79 7.08 6.32 9.72
N LYS A 80 6.76 7.50 10.28
CA LYS A 80 7.69 8.36 10.98
C LYS A 80 7.82 8.05 12.47
#